data_AF-A0AAU5PJI9-F1
#
_entry.id   AF-A0AAU5PJI9-F1
#
_cell.length_a   1.000
_cell.length_b   1.000
_cell.length_c   1.000
_cell.angle_alpha   90.00
_cell.angle_beta   90.00
_cell.angle_gamma   90.00
#
_symmetry.space_group_name_H-M   'P 1'
#
loop_
_entity.id
_entity.type
_entity.pdbx_description
1 polymer ?
#
loop_
_entity_poly.entity_id
_entity_poly.type
_entity_poly.pdbx_seq_one_letter_code
_entity_poly.pdbx_strand_id
1 'polypeptide(L)' 'MTDNGTPHGTEPTPEALAAAGFDVHALSEEQQEVIRALTPDELALLVDIRGRLDAAAPEVQAHADVAGGALF' A
#
# COMPACT_ATOMS: atom_id res chain seq x y z
N MET A 1 18.01 16.57 -26.09
CA MET A 1 18.47 15.22 -26.45
C MET A 1 17.94 14.30 -25.37
N THR A 2 16.78 13.72 -25.65
CA THR A 2 16.00 12.85 -24.76
C THR A 2 16.75 11.53 -24.62
N ASP A 3 17.20 11.20 -23.41
CA ASP A 3 17.59 9.84 -23.09
C ASP A 3 16.34 9.09 -22.62
N ASN A 4 15.97 8.09 -23.40
CA ASN A 4 14.81 7.22 -23.24
C ASN A 4 15.30 5.91 -22.62
N GLY A 5 14.64 5.48 -21.54
CA GLY A 5 14.33 4.07 -21.32
C GLY A 5 15.36 3.24 -20.55
N THR A 6 15.43 3.43 -19.23
CA THR A 6 15.72 2.31 -18.34
C THR A 6 14.38 1.64 -18.01
N PRO A 7 14.18 0.34 -18.30
CA PRO A 7 13.05 -0.40 -17.78
C PRO A 7 13.34 -0.69 -16.30
N HIS A 8 13.15 0.30 -15.42
CA HIS A 8 13.13 0.05 -13.99
C HIS A 8 11.88 -0.79 -13.72
N GLY A 9 12.10 -2.09 -13.51
CA GLY A 9 11.06 -3.03 -13.15
C GLY A 9 10.30 -2.49 -11.96
N THR A 10 9.02 -2.17 -12.21
CA THR A 10 7.97 -1.87 -11.24
C THR A 10 8.48 -1.15 -9.98
N GLU A 11 8.95 0.09 -10.12
CA GLU A 11 9.01 0.97 -8.94
C GLU A 11 7.59 1.03 -8.36
N PRO A 12 7.39 0.67 -7.08
CA PRO A 12 6.07 0.69 -6.48
C PRO A 12 5.57 2.13 -6.46
N THR A 13 4.50 2.36 -7.21
CA THR A 13 3.83 3.65 -7.26
C THR A 13 2.61 3.64 -6.32
N PRO A 14 1.96 4.78 -6.07
CA PRO A 14 0.67 4.80 -5.38
C PRO A 14 -0.37 3.87 -6.02
N GLU A 15 -0.30 3.64 -7.33
CA GLU A 15 -1.14 2.65 -8.03
C GLU A 15 -0.82 1.20 -7.62
N ALA A 16 0.43 0.89 -7.26
CA ALA A 16 0.82 -0.41 -6.73
C ALA A 16 0.21 -0.65 -5.34
N LEU A 17 0.07 0.39 -4.51
CA LEU A 17 -0.67 0.30 -3.25
C LEU A 17 -2.16 0.01 -3.50
N ALA A 18 -2.78 0.70 -4.46
CA ALA A 18 -4.17 0.43 -4.83
C ALA A 18 -4.34 -1.03 -5.32
N ALA A 19 -3.41 -1.53 -6.14
CA ALA A 19 -3.40 -2.93 -6.60
C ALA A 19 -3.19 -3.93 -5.45
N ALA A 20 -2.46 -3.54 -4.40
CA ALA A 20 -2.28 -4.32 -3.17
C ALA A 20 -3.48 -4.21 -2.19
N GLY A 21 -4.55 -3.52 -2.58
CA GLY A 21 -5.78 -3.42 -1.79
C GLY A 21 -5.74 -2.35 -0.70
N PHE A 22 -4.90 -1.32 -0.83
CA PHE A 22 -5.00 -0.08 -0.06
C PHE A 22 -6.01 0.86 -0.74
N ASP A 23 -7.01 1.34 -0.01
CA ASP A 23 -7.95 2.34 -0.54
C ASP A 23 -7.35 3.75 -0.43
N VAL A 24 -6.47 4.08 -1.38
CA VAL A 24 -5.76 5.37 -1.42
C VAL A 24 -6.74 6.54 -1.63
N HIS A 25 -7.92 6.29 -2.20
CA HIS A 25 -8.94 7.32 -2.44
C HIS A 25 -9.79 7.64 -1.21
N ALA A 26 -9.85 6.74 -0.23
CA ALA A 26 -10.49 6.99 1.07
C ALA A 26 -9.63 7.86 2.01
N LEU A 27 -8.35 8.06 1.69
CA LEU A 27 -7.43 8.89 2.47
C LEU A 27 -7.70 10.38 2.25
N SER A 28 -7.52 11.19 3.30
CA SER A 28 -7.55 12.66 3.17
C SER A 28 -6.42 13.15 2.27
N GLU A 29 -6.51 14.39 1.78
CA GLU A 29 -5.48 14.97 0.92
C GLU A 29 -4.11 14.98 1.62
N GLU A 30 -4.07 15.32 2.91
CA GLU A 30 -2.83 15.33 3.70
C GLU A 30 -2.24 13.92 3.85
N GLN A 31 -3.09 12.90 3.99
CA GLN A 31 -2.64 11.51 4.07
C GLN A 31 -2.12 11.02 2.72
N GLN A 32 -2.76 11.43 1.62
CA GLN A 32 -2.26 11.13 0.27
C GLN A 32 -0.91 11.79 0.01
N GLU A 33 -0.67 12.99 0.53
CA GLU A 33 0.65 13.63 0.45
C GLU A 33 1.73 12.83 1.19
N VAL A 34 1.42 12.29 2.37
CA VAL A 34 2.34 11.40 3.09
C VAL A 34 2.69 10.19 2.25
N ILE A 35 1.69 9.55 1.63
CA ILE A 35 1.91 8.38 0.75
C ILE A 35 2.74 8.76 -0.49
N ARG A 36 2.50 9.92 -1.09
CA ARG A 36 3.26 10.42 -2.25
C ARG A 36 4.69 10.83 -1.90
N ALA A 37 4.96 11.15 -0.64
CA ALA A 37 6.30 11.49 -0.15
C ALA A 37 7.14 10.26 0.18
N LEU A 38 6.53 9.06 0.26
CA LEU A 38 7.25 7.82 0.49
C LEU A 38 8.15 7.46 -0.70
N THR A 39 9.31 6.93 -0.38
CA THR A 39 10.23 6.36 -1.36
C THR A 39 9.67 5.06 -1.94
N PRO A 40 10.15 4.64 -3.12
CA PRO A 40 9.78 3.36 -3.69
C PRO A 40 10.05 2.18 -2.73
N ASP A 41 11.17 2.17 -2.01
CA ASP A 41 11.47 1.08 -1.06
C ASP A 41 10.46 1.02 0.11
N GLU A 42 10.01 2.17 0.60
CA GLU A 42 8.98 2.25 1.64
C GLU A 42 7.61 1.77 1.14
N LEU A 43 7.25 2.11 -0.10
CA LEU A 43 6.03 1.60 -0.74
C LEU A 43 6.10 0.08 -0.95
N ALA A 44 7.25 -0.46 -1.37
CA ALA A 44 7.47 -1.91 -1.49
C ALA A 44 7.27 -2.60 -0.13
N LEU A 45 7.81 -2.01 0.94
CA LEU A 45 7.68 -2.54 2.29
C LEU A 45 6.22 -2.58 2.75
N LEU A 46 5.41 -1.55 2.45
CA LEU A 46 3.98 -1.55 2.78
C LEU A 46 3.22 -2.66 2.06
N VAL A 47 3.53 -2.90 0.78
CA VAL A 47 2.96 -4.00 -0.01
C VAL A 47 3.36 -5.36 0.56
N ASP A 48 4.64 -5.54 0.92
CA ASP A 48 5.14 -6.79 1.55
C ASP A 48 4.43 -7.08 2.88
N ILE A 49 4.35 -6.06 3.76
CA ILE A 49 3.66 -6.18 5.05
C ILE A 49 2.20 -6.60 4.83
N ARG A 50 1.50 -5.97 3.88
CA ARG A 50 0.12 -6.34 3.55
C ARG A 50 0.01 -7.79 3.09
N GLY A 51 0.86 -8.23 2.16
CA GLY A 51 0.86 -9.62 1.69
C GLY A 51 1.12 -10.63 2.81
N ARG A 52 1.98 -10.29 3.77
CA ARG A 52 2.25 -11.12 4.95
C ARG A 52 1.06 -11.16 5.91
N LEU A 53 0.36 -10.05 6.10
CA LEU A 53 -0.88 -10.00 6.90
C LEU A 53 -1.98 -10.85 6.27
N ASP A 54 -2.17 -10.74 4.95
CA ASP A 54 -3.15 -11.53 4.20
C ASP A 54 -2.82 -13.04 4.27
N ALA A 55 -1.54 -13.40 4.16
CA ALA A 55 -1.07 -14.78 4.29
C ALA A 55 -1.16 -15.34 5.72
N ALA A 56 -1.13 -14.46 6.74
CA ALA A 56 -1.31 -14.81 8.15
C ALA A 56 -2.79 -14.88 8.57
N ALA A 57 -3.73 -14.43 7.73
CA ALA A 57 -5.17 -14.44 7.98
C ALA A 57 -5.93 -15.79 7.85
N PRO A 58 -5.35 -17.01 7.67
CA PRO A 58 -6.16 -18.23 7.62
C PRO A 58 -6.84 -18.66 8.94
N GLU A 59 -6.56 -18.03 10.09
CA GLU A 59 -7.03 -18.52 11.41
C GLU A 59 -7.98 -17.57 12.19
N VAL A 60 -8.46 -16.46 11.61
CA VAL A 60 -9.41 -15.55 12.30
C VAL A 60 -10.71 -15.37 11.52
N GLN A 61 -11.33 -16.47 11.09
CA GLN A 61 -12.75 -16.50 10.68
C GLN A 61 -13.70 -16.63 11.91
N ALA A 62 -13.30 -16.12 13.08
CA ALA A 62 -14.09 -16.23 14.31
C ALA A 62 -14.27 -14.92 15.10
N HIS A 63 -13.72 -13.79 14.66
CA HIS A 63 -14.04 -12.48 15.24
C HIS A 63 -14.20 -11.42 14.14
N ALA A 64 -15.33 -11.51 13.44
CA ALA A 64 -15.86 -10.45 12.57
C ALA A 64 -16.40 -9.27 13.40
N ASP A 65 -15.60 -8.74 14.35
CA ASP A 65 -16.06 -7.66 15.23
C ASP A 65 -14.93 -6.78 15.78
N VAL A 66 -13.88 -6.54 14.99
CA VAL A 66 -13.02 -5.37 15.21
C VAL A 66 -13.03 -4.57 13.92
N ALA A 67 -13.87 -3.53 13.95
CA ALA A 67 -13.88 -2.44 13.02
C ALA A 67 -12.44 -2.00 12.70
N GLY A 68 -11.97 -2.36 11.51
CA GLY A 68 -10.76 -1.81 10.89
C GLY A 68 -10.98 -0.36 10.47
N GLY A 69 -11.29 0.50 11.45
CA GLY A 69 -11.66 1.89 11.22
C GLY A 69 -11.72 2.67 12.53
N ALA A 70 -10.58 2.80 13.22
CA ALA A 70 -10.23 3.91 14.12
C ALA A 70 -9.02 3.52 14.97
N LEU A 71 -7.82 3.92 14.54
CA LEU A 71 -6.76 4.29 15.46
C LEU A 71 -6.64 5.82 15.44
N PHE A 72 -7.74 6.51 15.79
CA PHE A 72 -7.79 7.90 16.27
C PHE A 72 -9.01 8.07 17.17
#